data_AF-A0A2P6G6C0-F1
#
_entry.id   AF-A0A2P6G6C0-F1
#
_cell.length_a   1.000
_cell.length_b   1.000
_cell.length_c   1.000
_cell.angle_alpha   90.00
_cell.angle_beta   90.00
_cell.angle_gamma   90.00
#
_symmetry.space_group_name_H-M   'P 1'
#
loop_
_entity.id
_entity.type
_entity.pdbx_description
1 polymer ?
#
loop_
_entity_poly.entity_id
_entity_poly.type
_entity_poly.pdbx_seq_one_letter_code
_entity_poly.pdbx_strand_id
1 'polypeptide(L)' 'MIKNLISQVESLTALVISLLALAVVASLLVGSGNMAFFGGVVSNITSLVSQLGNSGLAGLISLGVILYLFRGN' A
#
# COMPACT_ATOMS: atom_id res chain seq x y z
N MET A 1 -8.04 19.22 22.49
CA MET A 1 -7.49 17.89 22.82
C MET A 1 -7.62 16.89 21.68
N ILE A 2 -8.83 16.61 21.15
CA ILE A 2 -9.02 15.63 20.04
C ILE A 2 -8.19 15.97 18.78
N LYS A 3 -8.07 17.26 18.41
CA LYS A 3 -7.27 17.70 17.25
C LYS A 3 -5.79 17.31 17.34
N ASN A 4 -5.20 17.33 18.54
CA ASN A 4 -3.81 16.95 18.74
C ASN A 4 -3.63 15.43 18.60
N LEU A 5 -4.59 14.64 19.09
CA LEU A 5 -4.59 13.19 18.92
C LEU A 5 -4.71 12.80 17.45
N ILE A 6 -5.61 13.45 16.71
CA ILE A 6 -5.76 13.24 15.26
C ILE A 6 -4.43 13.55 14.54
N SER A 7 -3.83 14.70 14.81
CA SER A 7 -2.55 15.11 14.20
C SER A 7 -1.40 14.13 14.52
N GLN A 8 -1.37 13.57 15.73
CA GLN A 8 -0.38 12.54 16.10
C GLN A 8 -0.60 11.24 15.33
N VAL A 9 -1.85 10.80 15.17
CA VAL A 9 -2.20 9.62 14.37
C VAL A 9 -1.83 9.85 12.91
N GLU A 10 -2.16 11.00 12.33
CA GLU A 10 -1.78 11.35 10.95
C GLU A 10 -0.27 11.27 10.74
N SER A 11 0.51 11.82 11.67
CA SER A 11 1.98 11.80 11.60
C SER A 11 2.54 10.37 11.71
N LEU A 12 1.98 9.55 12.60
CA LEU A 12 2.35 8.15 12.73
C LEU A 12 1.97 7.35 11.47
N THR A 13 0.78 7.58 10.92
CA THR A 13 0.31 6.94 9.69
C THR A 13 1.23 7.30 8.52
N ALA A 14 1.63 8.57 8.38
CA ALA A 14 2.59 8.99 7.37
C ALA A 14 3.93 8.27 7.50
N LEU A 15 4.45 8.13 8.73
CA LEU A 15 5.66 7.36 9.02
C LEU A 15 5.49 5.89 8.59
N VAL A 16 4.41 5.24 9.00
CA VAL A 16 4.14 3.83 8.67
C VAL A 16 3.99 3.62 7.16
N ILE A 17 3.34 4.55 6.44
CA ILE A 17 3.25 4.50 4.97
C ILE A 17 4.64 4.58 4.33
N SER A 18 5.52 5.44 4.84
CA SER A 18 6.91 5.54 4.35
C SER A 18 7.70 4.24 4.57
N LEU A 19 7.50 3.58 5.71
CA LEU A 19 8.11 2.29 6.01
C LEU A 19 7.54 1.17 5.14
N LEU A 20 6.25 1.22 4.81
CA LEU A 20 5.59 0.27 3.93
C LEU A 20 6.17 0.35 2.51
N ALA A 21 6.39 1.56 1.99
CA ALA A 21 7.07 1.75 0.71
C ALA A 21 8.49 1.13 0.72
N LEU A 22 9.26 1.38 1.77
CA LEU A 22 10.59 0.78 1.93
C LEU A 22 10.52 -0.76 2.02
N ALA A 23 9.54 -1.30 2.74
CA ALA A 23 9.34 -2.73 2.88
C ALA A 23 9.02 -3.43 1.55
N VAL A 24 8.21 -2.80 0.68
CA VAL A 24 7.94 -3.33 -0.66
C VAL A 24 9.23 -3.41 -1.47
N VAL A 25 10.02 -2.34 -1.50
CA VAL A 25 11.30 -2.32 -2.24
C VAL A 25 12.27 -3.36 -1.67
N ALA A 26 12.43 -3.43 -0.36
CA ALA A 26 13.29 -4.41 0.29
C ALA A 26 12.81 -5.86 0.00
N SER A 27 11.50 -6.09 -0.05
CA SER A 27 10.93 -7.41 -0.36
C SER A 27 11.20 -7.84 -1.79
N LEU A 28 11.31 -6.91 -2.73
CA LEU A 28 11.72 -7.20 -4.09
C LEU A 28 13.21 -7.59 -4.17
N LEU A 29 14.06 -7.04 -3.28
CA LEU A 29 15.50 -7.32 -3.26
C LEU A 29 15.86 -8.63 -2.54
N VAL A 30 15.26 -8.88 -1.39
CA VAL A 30 15.62 -10.02 -0.51
C VAL A 30 14.69 -11.24 -0.72
N GLY A 31 13.58 -11.03 -1.43
CA GLY A 31 12.52 -12.03 -1.62
C GLY A 31 11.53 -12.04 -0.47
N SER A 32 10.26 -12.27 -0.78
CA SER A 32 9.12 -12.18 0.16
C SER A 32 9.19 -13.17 1.33
N GLY A 33 9.87 -14.32 1.16
CA GLY A 33 10.02 -15.34 2.20
C GLY A 33 11.03 -15.01 3.30
N ASN A 34 11.88 -14.00 3.11
CA ASN A 34 12.97 -13.65 4.03
C ASN A 34 12.66 -12.41 4.90
N MET A 35 11.43 -11.89 4.85
CA MET A 35 11.04 -10.64 5.51
C MET A 35 10.23 -10.90 6.78
N ALA A 36 10.87 -10.86 7.95
CA ALA A 36 10.25 -11.24 9.23
C ALA A 36 9.18 -10.26 9.77
N PHE A 37 9.21 -8.99 9.38
CA PHE A 37 8.36 -7.94 9.99
C PHE A 37 7.28 -7.37 9.06
N PHE A 38 7.51 -7.42 7.73
CA PHE A 38 6.63 -6.77 6.76
C PHE A 38 5.93 -7.75 5.79
N GLY A 39 6.19 -9.06 5.91
CA GLY A 39 5.76 -10.08 4.95
C GLY A 39 4.24 -10.12 4.71
N GLY A 40 3.43 -10.00 5.77
CA GLY A 40 1.96 -10.04 5.65
C GLY A 40 1.38 -8.85 4.88
N VAL A 41 1.87 -7.64 5.16
CA VAL A 41 1.35 -6.41 4.54
C VAL A 41 1.79 -6.30 3.08
N VAL A 42 3.05 -6.60 2.80
CA VAL A 42 3.56 -6.60 1.42
C VAL A 42 2.87 -7.68 0.58
N SER A 43 2.59 -8.85 1.15
CA SER A 43 1.82 -9.91 0.48
C SER A 43 0.40 -9.47 0.16
N ASN A 44 -0.29 -8.80 1.09
CA ASN A 44 -1.64 -8.29 0.85
C ASN A 44 -1.67 -7.28 -0.31
N ILE A 45 -0.75 -6.32 -0.34
CA ILE A 45 -0.66 -5.31 -1.40
C ILE A 45 -0.33 -5.98 -2.75
N THR A 46 0.69 -6.83 -2.81
CA THR A 46 1.09 -7.49 -4.06
C THR A 46 0.02 -8.45 -4.58
N SER A 47 -0.72 -9.12 -3.69
CA SER A 47 -1.89 -9.94 -4.04
C SER A 47 -3.02 -9.10 -4.64
N LEU A 48 -3.35 -7.95 -4.04
CA LEU A 48 -4.35 -7.03 -4.61
C LEU A 48 -3.94 -6.56 -6.01
N VAL A 49 -2.69 -6.15 -6.19
CA VAL A 49 -2.16 -5.74 -7.51
C VAL A 49 -2.24 -6.89 -8.51
N SER A 50 -1.89 -8.11 -8.10
CA SER A 50 -2.00 -9.31 -8.94
C SER A 50 -3.44 -9.61 -9.34
N GLN A 51 -4.40 -9.48 -8.41
CA GLN A 51 -5.83 -9.67 -8.68
C GLN A 51 -6.36 -8.64 -9.68
N LEU A 52 -5.95 -7.37 -9.53
CA LEU A 52 -6.28 -6.33 -10.51
C LEU A 52 -5.68 -6.65 -11.90
N GLY A 53 -4.41 -7.08 -11.96
CA GLY A 53 -3.77 -7.47 -13.22
C GLY A 53 -4.44 -8.67 -13.90
N ASN A 54 -4.76 -9.71 -13.13
CA ASN A 54 -5.42 -10.92 -13.63
C ASN A 54 -6.87 -10.71 -14.07
N SER A 55 -7.51 -9.64 -13.62
CA SER A 55 -8.88 -9.27 -14.03
C SER A 55 -8.93 -8.63 -15.44
N GLY A 56 -7.78 -8.44 -16.10
CA GLY A 56 -7.69 -7.93 -17.47
C GLY A 56 -8.28 -6.51 -17.60
N LEU A 57 -9.14 -6.30 -18.61
CA LEU A 57 -9.77 -5.00 -18.88
C LEU A 57 -10.56 -4.47 -17.68
N ALA A 58 -11.28 -5.33 -16.96
CA ALA A 58 -12.06 -4.92 -15.79
C ALA A 58 -11.16 -4.40 -14.66
N GLY A 59 -9.98 -5.02 -14.48
CA GLY A 59 -8.98 -4.57 -13.53
C GLY A 59 -8.38 -3.21 -13.90
N LEU A 60 -8.10 -2.99 -15.19
CA LEU A 60 -7.56 -1.73 -15.69
C LEU A 60 -8.57 -0.57 -15.52
N ILE A 61 -9.85 -0.81 -15.82
CA ILE A 61 -10.93 0.15 -15.58
C ILE A 61 -11.02 0.48 -14.09
N SER A 62 -10.99 -0.54 -13.23
CA SER A 62 -11.05 -0.36 -11.77
C SER A 62 -9.88 0.49 -11.26
N LEU A 63 -8.66 0.22 -11.73
CA LEU A 63 -7.48 1.03 -11.43
C LEU A 63 -7.66 2.49 -11.88
N GLY A 64 -8.16 2.71 -13.09
CA GLY A 64 -8.43 4.05 -13.63
C GLY A 64 -9.41 4.84 -12.77
N VAL A 65 -10.49 4.21 -12.30
CA VAL A 65 -11.45 4.83 -11.38
C VAL A 65 -10.80 5.19 -10.04
N ILE A 66 -9.99 4.28 -9.46
CA ILE A 66 -9.28 4.53 -8.20
C ILE A 66 -8.32 5.73 -8.36
N LEU A 67 -7.51 5.75 -9.42
CA LEU A 67 -6.58 6.85 -9.69
C LEU A 67 -7.30 8.18 -9.91
N TYR A 68 -8.45 8.17 -10.59
CA TYR A 68 -9.28 9.36 -10.77
C TYR A 68 -9.79 9.90 -9.43
N LEU A 69 -10.26 9.02 -8.53
CA LEU A 69 -10.73 9.42 -7.20
C LEU A 69 -9.60 9.97 -6.32
N PHE A 70 -8.41 9.36 -6.36
CA PHE A 70 -7.26 9.85 -5.59
C PHE A 70 -6.66 11.15 -6.15
N ARG A 71 -6.90 11.48 -7.42
CA ARG A 71 -6.48 12.75 -8.03
C ARG A 71 -7.42 13.92 -7.69
N GLY A 72 -8.63 13.64 -7.19
CA GLY A 72 -9.69 14.62 -6.93
C GLY A 72 -9.66 15.28 -5.56
N ASN A 73 -8.50 15.35 -4.91
CA ASN A 73 -8.25 16.06 -3.65
C ASN A 73 -6.88 16.77 -3.74
#